data_AF-A0A9P8ACP0-F1
#
_entry.id   AF-A0A9P8ACP0-F1
#
_cell.length_a   1.000
_cell.length_b   1.000
_cell.length_c   1.000
_cell.angle_alpha   90.00
_cell.angle_beta   90.00
_cell.angle_gamma   90.00
#
_symmetry.space_group_name_H-M   'P 1'
#
loop_
_entity.id
_entity.type
_entity.pdbx_description
1 polymer ?
#
loop_
_entity_poly.entity_id
_entity_poly.type
_entity_poly.pdbx_seq_one_letter_code
_entity_poly.pdbx_strand_id
1 'polypeptide(L)'
;MRSAVTIEQFVAAPFCSFPPSLRQTHATPTNTLNPMAMERKRVAGPELSVTPLIEFPVDHKRWTPEQEKRHDSKRQPEDMRPIYLKTGLIGQANGSAYIELEKTKLACGV
;
A
#
# COMPACT_ATOMS: atom_id res chain seq x y z
N MET A 1 -13.64 -52.28 -2.90
CA MET A 1 -12.92 -51.62 -4.02
C MET A 1 -12.61 -50.20 -3.55
N ARG A 2 -11.42 -49.99 -2.97
CA ARG A 2 -10.24 -49.30 -3.57
C ARG A 2 -10.58 -47.83 -3.95
N SER A 3 -9.94 -46.78 -3.46
CA SER A 3 -8.74 -46.62 -2.63
C SER A 3 -8.69 -45.20 -2.06
N ALA A 4 -8.07 -45.05 -0.89
CA ALA A 4 -7.60 -43.78 -0.34
C ALA A 4 -6.43 -43.23 -1.18
N VAL A 5 -6.30 -41.91 -1.28
CA VAL A 5 -5.10 -41.23 -1.79
C VAL A 5 -4.54 -40.38 -0.66
N THR A 6 -3.53 -40.95 -0.02
CA THR A 6 -2.58 -40.29 0.88
C THR A 6 -1.63 -39.48 0.00
N ILE A 7 -1.47 -38.18 0.25
CA ILE A 7 -0.40 -37.40 -0.35
C ILE A 7 0.76 -37.36 0.63
N GLU A 8 1.83 -38.03 0.22
CA GLU A 8 3.10 -38.08 0.91
C GLU A 8 3.85 -36.74 0.88
N GLN A 9 4.49 -36.47 2.01
CA GLN A 9 5.88 -36.04 2.17
C GLN A 9 6.53 -35.31 0.98
N PHE A 10 6.86 -34.03 1.20
CA PHE A 10 7.96 -33.39 0.49
C PHE A 10 9.04 -32.93 1.48
N VAL A 11 10.00 -33.84 1.64
CA VAL A 11 11.45 -33.64 1.73
C VAL A 11 11.99 -32.36 2.37
N ALA A 12 12.68 -32.59 3.48
CA ALA A 12 13.55 -31.67 4.20
C ALA A 12 14.64 -31.05 3.30
N ALA A 13 14.81 -29.74 3.37
CA ALA A 13 15.97 -29.04 2.82
C ALA A 13 17.16 -29.10 3.81
N PRO A 14 18.39 -29.31 3.35
CA PRO A 14 19.54 -29.55 4.21
C PRO A 14 20.12 -28.25 4.78
N PHE A 15 20.54 -28.36 6.04
CA PHE A 15 21.51 -27.55 6.78
C PHE A 15 22.34 -26.56 5.95
N CYS A 16 22.10 -25.25 6.11
CA CYS A 16 23.11 -24.22 5.84
C CYS A 16 24.00 -24.05 7.07
N SER A 17 25.15 -24.72 7.09
CA SER A 17 26.23 -24.46 8.05
C SER A 17 26.92 -23.14 7.71
N PHE A 18 26.65 -22.08 8.49
CA PHE A 18 27.37 -20.81 8.44
C PHE A 18 28.66 -20.90 9.27
N PRO A 19 29.85 -20.55 8.74
CA PRO A 19 31.07 -20.48 9.55
C PRO A 19 31.06 -19.25 10.49
N PRO A 20 31.72 -19.31 11.66
CA PRO A 20 31.80 -18.19 12.60
C PRO A 20 32.65 -17.05 12.04
N SER A 21 32.06 -15.86 12.00
CA SER A 21 32.66 -14.62 11.50
C SER A 21 33.86 -14.16 12.35
N LEU A 22 34.99 -13.91 11.68
CA LEU A 22 36.14 -13.19 12.22
C LEU A 22 35.71 -11.74 12.57
N ARG A 23 35.81 -11.36 13.85
CA ARG A 23 35.65 -9.97 14.29
C ARG A 23 36.81 -9.12 13.73
N GLN A 24 36.50 -8.13 12.91
CA GLN A 24 37.35 -6.95 12.73
C GLN A 24 36.56 -5.70 13.10
N THR A 25 36.93 -5.13 14.24
CA THR A 25 36.53 -3.80 14.68
C THR A 25 37.43 -2.78 14.00
N HIS A 26 36.95 -2.17 12.91
CA HIS A 26 37.51 -0.91 12.44
C HIS A 26 36.46 0.19 12.61
N ALA A 27 36.66 0.98 13.67
CA ALA A 27 35.96 2.23 13.91
C ALA A 27 36.24 3.17 12.73
N THR A 28 35.16 3.66 12.09
CA THR A 28 35.25 4.73 11.09
C THR A 28 34.77 6.03 11.76
N PRO A 29 35.54 7.13 11.68
CA PRO A 29 35.21 8.38 12.36
C PRO A 29 33.95 9.02 11.79
N THR A 30 33.05 9.43 12.68
CA THR A 30 31.89 10.28 12.40
C THR A 30 32.34 11.63 11.87
N ASN A 31 32.23 11.85 10.55
CA ASN A 31 32.24 13.18 9.97
C ASN A 31 30.81 13.57 9.61
N THR A 32 30.25 14.49 10.39
CA THR A 32 28.92 15.06 10.25
C THR A 32 28.85 16.01 9.07
N LEU A 33 28.46 15.48 7.91
CA LEU A 33 27.70 16.18 6.89
C LEU A 33 26.67 15.15 6.42
N ASN A 34 25.41 15.28 6.84
CA ASN A 34 24.33 14.40 6.38
C ASN A 34 23.70 15.01 5.12
N PRO A 35 24.14 14.70 3.88
CA PRO A 35 23.23 14.76 2.77
C PRO A 35 22.27 13.59 2.94
N MET A 36 21.07 13.89 3.42
CA MET A 36 19.83 13.13 3.27
C MET A 36 20.04 11.64 2.98
N ALA A 37 19.98 10.79 4.02
CA ALA A 37 20.13 9.34 3.86
C ALA A 37 19.04 8.79 2.92
N MET A 38 19.38 8.67 1.64
CA MET A 38 18.47 8.23 0.59
C MET A 38 18.04 6.77 0.82
N GLU A 39 16.78 6.45 0.54
CA GLU A 39 16.27 5.08 0.64
C GLU A 39 17.06 4.17 -0.33
N ARG A 40 17.76 3.17 0.20
CA ARG A 40 18.65 2.30 -0.59
C ARG A 40 17.96 1.11 -1.25
N LYS A 41 16.68 0.87 -0.93
CA LYS A 41 15.89 -0.29 -1.42
C LYS A 41 14.93 0.06 -2.55
N ARG A 42 14.83 1.33 -2.92
CA ARG A 42 13.97 1.83 -3.99
C ARG A 42 14.78 2.68 -4.96
N VAL A 43 14.22 2.90 -6.13
CA VAL A 43 14.72 3.90 -7.06
C VAL A 43 14.46 5.27 -6.44
N ALA A 44 15.54 5.97 -6.09
CA ALA A 44 15.43 7.31 -5.55
C ALA A 44 14.92 8.29 -6.61
N GLY A 45 13.97 9.14 -6.23
CA GLY A 45 13.54 10.26 -7.04
C GLY A 45 14.59 11.39 -7.03
N PRO A 46 14.27 12.53 -7.67
CA PRO A 46 15.07 13.74 -7.52
C PRO A 46 15.07 14.23 -6.06
N GLU A 47 16.11 14.99 -5.70
CA GLU A 47 16.23 15.62 -4.37
C GLU A 47 15.04 16.53 -4.02
N LEU A 48 14.41 17.11 -5.05
CA LEU A 48 13.20 17.90 -4.93
C LEU A 48 12.15 17.40 -5.94
N SER A 49 10.96 17.08 -5.43
CA SER A 49 9.77 16.84 -6.23
C SER A 49 8.73 17.89 -5.84
N VAL A 50 8.27 18.67 -6.83
CA VAL A 50 7.25 19.70 -6.63
C VAL A 50 5.97 19.25 -7.34
N THR A 51 4.86 19.26 -6.61
CA THR A 51 3.55 18.99 -7.21
C THR A 51 3.18 20.15 -8.14
N PRO A 52 2.70 19.88 -9.38
CA PRO A 52 2.28 20.96 -10.27
C PRO A 52 1.15 21.78 -9.63
N LEU A 53 1.24 23.11 -9.74
CA LEU A 53 0.17 23.99 -9.32
C LEU A 53 -0.97 23.90 -10.33
N ILE A 54 -2.13 23.40 -9.90
CA ILE A 54 -3.34 23.43 -10.71
C ILE A 54 -4.09 24.71 -10.32
N GLU A 55 -4.19 25.65 -11.25
CA GLU A 55 -4.99 26.85 -11.06
C GLU A 55 -6.48 26.47 -11.16
N PHE A 56 -7.18 26.55 -10.04
CA PHE A 56 -8.63 26.44 -10.01
C PHE A 56 -9.21 27.86 -9.89
N PRO A 57 -10.29 28.18 -10.64
CA PRO A 57 -11.01 29.43 -10.41
C PRO A 57 -11.47 29.48 -8.95
N VAL A 58 -11.04 30.51 -8.23
CA VAL A 58 -11.40 30.69 -6.82
C VAL A 58 -12.83 31.21 -6.78
N ASP A 59 -13.78 30.34 -6.45
CA ASP A 59 -15.14 30.77 -6.12
C ASP A 59 -15.08 31.47 -4.74
N HIS A 60 -15.12 32.80 -4.72
CA HIS A 60 -15.08 33.61 -3.49
C HIS A 60 -16.36 33.54 -2.64
N LYS A 61 -17.21 32.52 -2.84
CA LYS A 61 -18.41 32.34 -2.02
C LYS A 61 -17.99 31.97 -0.61
N ARG A 62 -18.27 32.88 0.34
CA ARG A 62 -18.02 32.67 1.76
C ARG A 62 -18.79 31.44 2.22
N TRP A 63 -18.08 30.42 2.70
CA TRP A 63 -18.68 29.24 3.29
C TRP A 63 -19.59 29.64 4.46
N THR A 64 -20.83 29.16 4.45
CA THR A 64 -21.78 29.28 5.56
C THR A 64 -22.39 27.90 5.82
N PRO A 65 -22.58 27.50 7.09
CA PRO A 65 -23.13 26.19 7.44
C PRO A 65 -24.58 26.01 6.93
N GLU A 66 -25.32 27.10 6.71
CA GLU A 66 -26.67 27.08 6.13
C GLU A 66 -26.67 26.78 4.62
N GLN A 67 -25.56 27.03 3.92
CA GLN A 67 -25.37 26.72 2.50
C GLN A 67 -24.67 25.39 2.27
N GLU A 68 -24.31 24.67 3.35
CA GLU A 68 -23.59 23.40 3.30
C GLU A 68 -24.52 22.28 2.84
N LYS A 69 -24.72 22.20 1.52
CA LYS A 69 -25.14 20.95 0.89
C LYS A 69 -23.98 19.97 0.97
N ARG A 70 -24.31 18.73 1.33
CA ARG A 70 -23.39 17.59 1.25
C ARG A 70 -22.65 17.64 -0.09
N HIS A 71 -21.32 17.55 -0.07
CA HIS A 71 -20.48 17.80 -1.26
C HIS A 71 -20.75 16.81 -2.41
N ASP A 72 -21.31 15.64 -2.12
CA ASP A 72 -21.77 14.67 -3.13
C ASP A 72 -23.09 15.06 -3.80
N SER A 73 -23.79 16.08 -3.27
CA SER A 73 -24.90 16.93 -3.77
C SER A 73 -26.11 16.26 -4.46
N LYS A 74 -26.03 14.96 -4.75
CA LYS A 74 -27.07 14.13 -5.37
C LYS A 74 -27.72 13.15 -4.38
N ARG A 75 -27.15 12.98 -3.18
CA ARG A 75 -27.61 12.01 -2.18
C ARG A 75 -28.22 12.68 -0.97
N GLN A 76 -29.31 12.10 -0.49
CA GLN A 76 -29.89 12.39 0.82
C GLN A 76 -29.07 11.76 1.94
N PRO A 77 -29.24 12.22 3.20
CA PRO A 77 -28.56 11.62 4.35
C PRO A 77 -28.81 10.11 4.50
N GLU A 78 -29.98 9.62 4.11
CA GLU A 78 -30.31 8.19 4.16
C GLU A 78 -29.77 7.38 2.97
N ASP A 79 -29.29 8.02 1.91
CA ASP A 79 -28.86 7.35 0.69
C ASP A 79 -27.47 6.71 0.85
N MET A 80 -27.37 5.41 0.54
CA MET A 80 -26.10 4.69 0.48
C MET A 80 -25.34 4.94 -0.82
N ARG A 81 -24.00 4.84 -0.78
CA ARG A 81 -23.18 4.87 -2.00
C ARG A 81 -23.36 3.56 -2.79
N PRO A 82 -23.44 3.60 -4.14
CA PRO A 82 -23.38 2.39 -4.94
C PRO A 82 -22.10 1.60 -4.64
N ILE A 83 -22.25 0.30 -4.39
CA ILE A 83 -21.14 -0.59 -4.01
C ILE A 83 -20.91 -1.59 -5.13
N TYR A 84 -19.70 -1.60 -5.68
CA TYR A 84 -19.22 -2.72 -6.50
C TYR A 84 -18.22 -3.54 -5.68
N LEU A 85 -18.48 -4.84 -5.59
CA LEU A 85 -17.69 -5.78 -4.81
C LEU A 85 -17.27 -6.96 -5.69
N LYS A 86 -15.98 -7.27 -5.71
CA LYS A 86 -15.44 -8.47 -6.34
C LYS A 86 -14.46 -9.17 -5.41
N THR A 87 -14.77 -10.41 -5.03
CA THR A 87 -13.86 -11.28 -4.26
C THR A 87 -12.97 -12.09 -5.20
N GLY A 88 -11.83 -12.58 -4.69
CA GLY A 88 -10.89 -13.40 -5.46
C GLY A 88 -10.21 -12.64 -6.60
N LEU A 89 -10.00 -11.32 -6.46
CA LEU A 89 -9.34 -10.51 -7.48
C LEU A 89 -7.87 -10.90 -7.66
N ILE A 90 -7.18 -11.20 -6.56
CA ILE A 90 -5.76 -11.55 -6.51
C ILE A 90 -5.65 -13.06 -6.39
N GLY A 91 -5.21 -13.74 -7.45
CA GLY A 91 -5.10 -15.21 -7.48
C GLY A 91 -3.95 -15.80 -6.64
N GLN A 92 -2.96 -15.00 -6.26
CA GLN A 92 -1.85 -15.42 -5.40
C GLN A 92 -2.17 -15.33 -3.91
N ALA A 93 -3.26 -14.66 -3.53
CA ALA A 93 -3.69 -14.52 -2.14
C ALA A 93 -4.67 -15.63 -1.78
N ASN A 94 -4.64 -16.08 -0.52
CA ASN A 94 -5.62 -17.07 -0.03
C ASN A 94 -7.03 -16.47 -0.01
N GLY A 95 -7.13 -15.17 0.27
CA GLY A 95 -8.34 -14.39 0.11
C GLY A 95 -8.04 -13.00 -0.43
N SER A 96 -8.92 -12.45 -1.26
CA SER A 96 -8.80 -11.08 -1.73
C SER A 96 -10.15 -10.46 -2.04
N ALA A 97 -10.22 -9.13 -1.96
CA ALA A 97 -11.41 -8.35 -2.23
C ALA A 97 -11.07 -7.02 -2.90
N TYR A 98 -11.91 -6.61 -3.84
CA TYR A 98 -11.92 -5.30 -4.44
C TYR A 98 -13.26 -4.63 -4.16
N ILE A 99 -13.20 -3.41 -3.64
CA ILE A 99 -14.36 -2.63 -3.22
C ILE A 99 -14.30 -1.28 -3.90
N GLU A 100 -15.39 -0.88 -4.54
CA GLU A 100 -15.55 0.42 -5.16
C GLU A 100 -16.81 1.11 -4.66
N LEU A 101 -16.63 2.35 -4.21
CA LEU A 101 -17.66 3.27 -3.71
C LEU A 101 -17.54 4.60 -4.47
N GLU A 102 -18.12 4.63 -5.67
CA GLU A 102 -17.97 5.72 -6.65
C GLU A 102 -16.50 6.03 -7.00
N LYS A 103 -15.93 7.09 -6.38
CA LYS A 103 -14.56 7.55 -6.62
C LYS A 103 -13.55 6.85 -5.72
N THR A 104 -13.99 6.16 -4.67
CA THR A 104 -13.12 5.43 -3.77
C THR A 104 -12.96 4.00 -4.26
N LYS A 105 -11.73 3.54 -4.41
CA LYS A 105 -11.38 2.22 -4.91
C LYS A 105 -10.34 1.60 -3.98
N LEU A 106 -10.59 0.37 -3.55
CA LEU A 106 -9.77 -0.35 -2.57
C LEU A 106 -9.54 -1.79 -3.05
N ALA A 107 -8.30 -2.26 -2.92
CA ALA A 107 -7.94 -3.65 -3.09
C ALA A 107 -7.33 -4.17 -1.78
N CYS A 108 -7.73 -5.37 -1.37
CA CYS A 108 -7.29 -6.02 -0.14
C CYS A 108 -6.94 -7.48 -0.44
N GLY A 109 -5.89 -7.99 0.19
CA GLY A 109 -5.46 -9.39 0.14
C GLY A 109 -5.04 -9.88 1.52
N VAL A 110 -5.25 -11.17 1.77
CA VAL A 110 -4.92 -11.90 3.00
C VAL A 110 -4.08 -13.13 2.66
#